data_AF-A0AB35WXF0-F1
#
_entry.id   AF-A0AB35WXF0-F1
#
_cell.length_a   1.000
_cell.length_b   1.000
_cell.length_c   1.000
_cell.angle_alpha   90.00
_cell.angle_beta   90.00
_cell.angle_gamma   90.00
#
_symmetry.space_group_name_H-M   'P 1'
#
loop_
_entity.id
_entity.type
_entity.pdbx_description
1 polymer ?
#
loop_
_entity_poly.entity_id
_entity_poly.type
_entity_poly.pdbx_seq_one_letter_code
_entity_poly.pdbx_strand_id
1 'polypeptide(L)'
;MYKHTATVTVSAEQRDDVEAVENPGIKIGLEAVTESLKKVHFTGALAAPDNPTHICVTLDNGLTYYGPIVNGHAELEFGWIAFECDMLTPEELGL
;
A
#
# COMPACT_ATOMS: atom_id res chain seq x y z
N MET A 1 -4.41 9.15 -10.38
CA MET A 1 -5.66 8.49 -10.86
C MET A 1 -5.45 7.00 -10.72
N TYR A 2 -6.42 6.25 -10.20
CA TYR A 2 -6.27 4.83 -9.85
C TYR A 2 -6.06 3.97 -11.12
N LYS A 3 -4.82 3.56 -11.38
CA LYS A 3 -4.39 2.89 -12.62
C LYS A 3 -4.30 1.37 -12.51
N HIS A 4 -4.17 0.85 -11.28
CA HIS A 4 -3.92 -0.56 -11.05
C HIS A 4 -5.02 -1.17 -10.20
N THR A 5 -5.25 -2.48 -10.38
CA THR A 5 -5.94 -3.29 -9.38
C THR A 5 -4.87 -3.99 -8.56
N ALA A 6 -5.00 -4.00 -7.24
CA ALA A 6 -4.03 -4.60 -6.35
C ALA A 6 -4.68 -5.37 -5.22
N THR A 7 -3.93 -6.29 -4.65
CA THR A 7 -4.17 -6.80 -3.30
C THR A 7 -3.34 -5.96 -2.35
N VAL A 8 -4.02 -5.29 -1.41
CA VAL A 8 -3.39 -4.46 -0.38
C VAL A 8 -3.49 -5.17 0.96
N THR A 9 -2.35 -5.60 1.48
CA THR A 9 -2.26 -6.24 2.79
C THR A 9 -1.73 -5.22 3.79
N VAL A 10 -2.48 -4.97 4.85
CA VAL A 10 -2.04 -4.12 5.96
C VAL A 10 -1.75 -5.03 7.15
N SER A 11 -0.59 -4.85 7.77
CA SER A 11 -0.11 -5.72 8.84
C SER A 11 0.37 -4.94 10.04
N ALA A 12 0.25 -5.56 11.20
CA ALA A 12 0.77 -5.11 12.48
C ALA A 12 1.83 -6.12 12.94
N GLU A 13 3.08 -5.84 12.59
CA GLU A 13 4.24 -6.61 13.05
C GLU A 13 4.61 -6.19 14.48
N GLN A 14 4.43 -7.11 15.42
CA GLN A 14 4.89 -7.01 16.80
C GLN A 14 6.01 -8.02 17.03
N ARG A 15 6.76 -7.91 18.14
CA ARG A 15 7.96 -8.74 18.39
C ARG A 15 7.72 -10.25 18.27
N ASP A 16 6.53 -10.72 18.64
CA ASP A 16 6.21 -12.14 18.75
C ASP A 16 4.96 -12.55 17.95
N ASP A 17 4.32 -11.61 17.24
CA ASP A 17 3.08 -11.88 16.49
C ASP A 17 2.94 -10.96 15.27
N VAL A 18 2.28 -11.48 14.23
CA VAL A 18 1.98 -10.75 13.00
C VAL A 18 0.50 -10.93 12.70
N GLU A 19 -0.25 -9.85 12.85
CA GLU A 19 -1.61 -9.76 12.33
C GLU A 19 -1.59 -9.10 10.96
N ALA A 20 -2.22 -9.71 9.97
CA ALA A 20 -2.31 -9.18 8.62
C ALA A 20 -3.73 -9.31 8.08
N VAL A 21 -4.21 -8.26 7.41
CA VAL A 21 -5.52 -8.22 6.78
C VAL A 21 -5.35 -7.92 5.30
N GLU A 22 -5.86 -8.82 4.46
CA GLU A 22 -5.80 -8.69 3.00
C GLU A 22 -7.04 -7.97 2.46
N ASN A 23 -6.81 -7.02 1.56
CA ASN A 23 -7.84 -6.31 0.83
C ASN A 23 -7.63 -6.59 -0.67
N PRO A 24 -8.25 -7.64 -1.23
CA PRO A 24 -8.10 -7.99 -2.63
C PRO A 24 -8.94 -7.09 -3.55
N GLY A 25 -8.47 -6.87 -4.78
CA GLY A 25 -9.25 -6.22 -5.84
C GLY A 25 -9.39 -4.70 -5.69
N ILE A 26 -8.53 -4.06 -4.91
CA ILE A 26 -8.58 -2.62 -4.64
C ILE A 26 -8.06 -1.84 -5.84
N LYS A 27 -8.79 -0.79 -6.24
CA LYS A 27 -8.29 0.16 -7.26
C LYS A 27 -7.33 1.12 -6.58
N ILE A 28 -6.10 1.16 -7.10
CA ILE A 28 -5.03 1.96 -6.51
C ILE A 28 -4.29 2.83 -7.53
N GLY A 29 -3.69 3.91 -7.04
CA GLY A 29 -2.65 4.67 -7.72
C GLY A 29 -1.40 4.67 -6.86
N LEU A 30 -0.25 4.34 -7.44
CA LEU A 30 1.03 4.36 -6.73
C LEU A 30 1.80 5.62 -7.16
N GLU A 31 2.20 6.43 -6.18
CA GLU A 31 2.94 7.67 -6.37
C GLU A 31 4.33 7.52 -5.74
N ALA A 32 5.38 7.82 -6.51
CA ALA A 32 6.72 8.01 -5.97
C ALA A 32 6.84 9.44 -5.41
N VAL A 33 6.72 9.59 -4.09
CA VAL A 33 6.89 10.90 -3.42
C VAL A 33 8.36 11.29 -3.40
N THR A 34 9.22 10.31 -3.10
CA THR A 34 10.67 10.36 -3.28
C THR A 34 11.16 9.01 -3.82
N GLU A 35 12.48 8.85 -3.97
CA GLU A 35 13.10 7.58 -4.36
C GLU A 35 12.74 6.44 -3.38
N SER A 36 12.76 6.71 -2.08
CA SER A 36 12.52 5.73 -1.00
C SER A 36 11.17 5.86 -0.30
N LEU A 37 10.34 6.85 -0.65
CA LEU A 37 9.01 7.05 -0.08
C LEU A 37 7.95 6.92 -1.16
N LYS A 38 7.06 5.94 -1.01
CA LYS A 38 5.92 5.73 -1.89
C LYS A 38 4.63 6.06 -1.18
N LYS A 39 3.62 6.42 -1.96
CA LYS A 39 2.26 6.65 -1.48
C LYS A 39 1.29 5.86 -2.34
N VAL A 40 0.56 4.93 -1.72
CA VAL A 40 -0.54 4.24 -2.37
C VAL A 40 -1.83 5.00 -2.06
N HIS A 41 -2.52 5.45 -3.10
CA HIS A 41 -3.87 5.97 -3.02
C HIS A 41 -4.83 4.83 -3.34
N PHE A 42 -5.92 4.68 -2.60
CA PHE A 42 -6.93 3.66 -2.83
C PHE A 42 -8.36 4.21 -2.77
N THR A 43 -9.28 3.54 -3.47
CA THR A 43 -10.72 3.82 -3.35
C THR A 43 -11.36 2.97 -2.27
N GLY A 44 -12.32 3.54 -1.55
CA GLY A 44 -13.00 2.89 -0.43
C GLY A 44 -12.15 2.87 0.83
N ALA A 45 -12.56 2.03 1.79
CA ALA A 45 -11.84 1.80 3.02
C ALA A 45 -11.09 0.46 2.97
N LEU A 46 -9.90 0.43 3.57
CA LEU A 46 -9.15 -0.81 3.80
C LEU A 46 -9.48 -1.34 5.19
N ALA A 47 -9.70 -2.64 5.29
CA ALA A 47 -9.62 -3.33 6.55
C ALA A 47 -8.14 -3.43 6.98
N ALA A 48 -7.87 -3.15 8.25
CA ALA A 48 -6.54 -3.15 8.82
C ALA A 48 -6.60 -3.62 10.28
N PRO A 49 -5.49 -4.17 10.83
CA PRO A 49 -5.33 -4.36 12.27
C PRO A 49 -5.39 -3.02 13.04
N ASP A 50 -5.57 -3.08 14.36
CA ASP A 50 -5.70 -1.89 15.21
C ASP A 50 -4.45 -0.99 15.20
N ASN A 51 -3.26 -1.57 15.03
CA ASN A 51 -1.97 -0.86 15.06
C ASN A 51 -1.13 -1.20 13.81
N PRO A 52 -1.51 -0.71 12.62
CA PRO A 52 -0.85 -1.08 11.39
C PRO A 52 0.58 -0.51 11.35
N THR A 53 1.56 -1.36 11.05
CA THR A 53 2.99 -1.01 10.98
C THR A 53 3.58 -1.17 9.59
N HIS A 54 3.08 -2.12 8.79
CA HIS A 54 3.59 -2.39 7.45
C HIS A 54 2.47 -2.57 6.44
N ILE A 55 2.79 -2.29 5.19
CA ILE A 55 1.90 -2.49 4.04
C ILE A 55 2.62 -3.29 2.96
N CYS A 56 1.87 -4.20 2.33
CA CYS A 56 2.27 -4.91 1.13
C CYS A 56 1.24 -4.64 0.03
N VAL A 57 1.67 -4.08 -1.10
CA VAL A 57 0.83 -3.79 -2.26
C VAL A 57 1.29 -4.66 -3.41
N THR A 58 0.50 -5.66 -3.77
CA THR A 58 0.77 -6.51 -4.93
C THR A 58 -0.15 -6.12 -6.08
N LEU A 59 0.44 -5.57 -7.14
CA LEU A 59 -0.25 -5.17 -8.35
C LEU A 59 -0.70 -6.41 -9.16
N ASP A 60 -1.71 -6.22 -10.01
CA ASP A 60 -2.19 -7.22 -10.98
C ASP A 60 -1.13 -7.71 -11.98
N ASN A 61 -0.10 -6.90 -12.25
CA ASN A 61 1.05 -7.29 -13.05
C ASN A 61 2.13 -8.09 -12.29
N GLY A 62 1.92 -8.35 -11.00
CA GLY A 62 2.81 -9.13 -10.14
C GLY A 62 3.93 -8.34 -9.45
N LEU A 63 4.02 -7.03 -9.65
CA LEU A 63 4.94 -6.18 -8.87
C LEU A 63 4.43 -6.04 -7.44
N THR A 64 5.33 -6.22 -6.47
CA THR A 64 5.01 -6.15 -5.05
C THR A 64 5.84 -5.07 -4.38
N TYR A 65 5.15 -4.15 -3.70
CA TYR A 65 5.75 -3.05 -2.95
C TYR A 65 5.47 -3.26 -1.47
N TYR A 66 6.53 -3.45 -0.69
CA TYR A 66 6.44 -3.72 0.74
C TYR A 66 7.28 -2.74 1.53
N GLY A 67 6.78 -2.32 2.68
CA GLY A 67 7.59 -1.63 3.67
C GLY A 67 6.80 -1.01 4.82
N PRO A 68 7.51 -0.33 5.73
CA PRO A 68 6.94 0.26 6.93
C PRO A 68 6.06 1.48 6.58
N ILE A 69 4.91 1.57 7.24
CA ILE A 69 3.98 2.69 7.13
C ILE A 69 4.57 3.89 7.86
N VAL A 70 4.66 5.02 7.16
CA VAL A 70 5.15 6.29 7.72
C VAL A 70 3.98 7.20 8.11
N ASN A 71 2.93 7.23 7.29
CA ASN A 71 1.74 8.04 7.52
C ASN A 71 0.56 7.54 6.68
N GLY A 72 -0.65 7.97 6.99
CA GLY A 72 -1.82 7.66 6.19
C GLY A 72 -3.02 8.53 6.51
N HIS A 73 -4.01 8.47 5.62
CA HIS A 73 -5.32 9.09 5.78
C HIS A 73 -6.37 8.16 5.19
N ALA A 74 -7.47 7.96 5.90
CA ALA A 74 -8.55 7.12 5.43
C ALA A 74 -9.91 7.80 5.66
N GLU A 75 -10.72 7.82 4.62
CA GLU A 75 -12.13 8.19 4.64
C GLU A 75 -12.97 7.04 4.05
N LEU A 76 -14.30 7.18 4.09
CA LEU A 76 -15.22 6.15 3.60
C LEU A 76 -15.03 5.82 2.11
N GLU A 77 -14.72 6.83 1.29
CA GLU A 77 -14.70 6.70 -0.17
C GLU A 77 -13.28 6.69 -0.77
N PHE A 78 -12.27 7.12 -0.01
CA PHE A 78 -10.89 7.18 -0.46
C PHE A 78 -9.92 7.19 0.71
N GLY A 79 -8.67 6.86 0.43
CA GLY A 79 -7.58 7.04 1.38
C GLY A 79 -6.23 6.95 0.71
N TRP A 80 -5.19 7.20 1.49
CA TRP A 80 -3.82 6.99 1.08
C TRP A 80 -2.95 6.52 2.24
N ILE A 81 -1.93 5.72 1.93
CA ILE A 81 -0.91 5.28 2.88
C ILE A 81 0.46 5.61 2.27
N ALA A 82 1.30 6.31 3.03
CA ALA A 82 2.69 6.54 2.71
C ALA A 82 3.57 5.53 3.45
N PHE A 83 4.52 4.93 2.74
CA PHE A 83 5.37 3.87 3.26
C PHE A 83 6.76 3.91 2.60
N GLU A 84 7.76 3.41 3.31
CA GLU A 84 9.13 3.36 2.79
C GLU A 84 9.28 2.18 1.82
N CYS A 85 9.78 2.42 0.62
CA CYS A 85 10.04 1.39 -0.38
C CYS A 85 10.99 1.94 -1.46
N ASP A 86 12.10 1.25 -1.67
CA ASP A 86 13.13 1.64 -2.66
C ASP A 86 12.86 1.08 -4.07
N MET A 87 11.75 0.37 -4.27
CA MET A 87 11.40 -0.18 -5.57
C MET A 87 10.85 0.90 -6.51
N LEU A 88 11.25 0.84 -7.77
CA LEU A 88 10.70 1.71 -8.82
C LEU A 88 9.22 1.39 -9.07
N THR A 89 8.41 2.44 -9.22
CA THR A 89 7.00 2.35 -9.61
C THR A 89 6.87 1.85 -11.05
N PRO A 90 5.69 1.36 -11.48
CA PRO A 90 5.48 0.96 -12.88
C PRO A 90 5.79 2.09 -13.86
N GLU A 91 5.45 3.33 -13.49
CA GLU A 91 5.68 4.53 -14.31
C GLU A 91 7.18 4.82 -14.49
N GLU A 92 7.99 4.63 -13.44
CA GLU A 92 9.45 4.76 -13.49
C GLU A 92 10.10 3.63 -14.32
N LEU A 93 9.43 2.48 -14.44
CA LEU A 93 9.83 1.36 -15.29
C LEU A 93 9.32 1.47 -16.73
N GLY A 94 8.46 2.46 -17.05
CA GLY A 94 7.84 2.62 -18.36
C GLY A 94 6.72 1.61 -18.67
N LEU A 95 6.04 1.10 -17.64
CA LEU A 95 4.93 0.14 -17.71
C LEU A 95 3.55 0.80 -17.62
#